data_AF-A0A117S7Q4-F1
#
_entry.id   AF-A0A117S7Q4-F1
#
_cell.length_a   1.000
_cell.length_b   1.000
_cell.length_c   1.000
_cell.angle_alpha   90.00
_cell.angle_beta   90.00
_cell.angle_gamma   90.00
#
_symmetry.space_group_name_H-M   'P 1'
#
loop_
_entity.id
_entity.type
_entity.pdbx_description
1 polymer ?
#
loop_
_entity_poly.entity_id
_entity_poly.type
_entity_poly.pdbx_seq_one_letter_code
_entity_poly.pdbx_strand_id
1 'polypeptide(L)'
;MEKDKMFTSKSTAGTLLRSAVIGAASAAAAIGLCLPASAAPAGAPQATLWGVYGDHDMHDCPLNNRETAKRVIDISKADLGPLLAKYGIEKVHAQYHSGLEHTFLWVFETDRPHDLEEFTQELGVASWNDLKIVPIRRFGEDVVPEVKRLHGLN
;
A
#
# COMPACT_ATOMS: atom_id res chain seq x y z
N MET A 1 19.97 40.45 -23.46
CA MET A 1 19.33 40.62 -24.77
C MET A 1 20.26 40.06 -25.83
N GLU A 2 20.09 38.79 -26.18
CA GLU A 2 20.68 38.22 -27.39
C GLU A 2 19.68 37.20 -27.96
N LYS A 3 19.49 37.28 -29.27
CA LYS A 3 18.24 36.99 -29.97
C LYS A 3 18.12 35.55 -30.42
N ASP A 4 16.86 35.12 -30.42
CA ASP A 4 16.29 33.88 -30.93
C ASP A 4 16.91 33.35 -32.22
N LYS A 5 17.26 32.06 -32.20
CA LYS A 5 17.44 31.25 -33.40
C LYS A 5 16.19 30.42 -33.67
N MET A 6 15.51 30.91 -34.68
CA MET A 6 14.46 30.33 -35.50
C MET A 6 14.73 28.87 -35.88
N PHE A 7 13.80 27.96 -35.58
CA PHE A 7 13.70 26.66 -36.25
C PHE A 7 12.30 26.55 -36.85
N THR A 8 12.22 26.60 -38.17
CA THR A 8 11.01 26.37 -38.96
C THR A 8 11.13 25.02 -39.64
N SER A 9 10.11 24.17 -39.52
CA SER A 9 9.80 23.14 -40.51
C SER A 9 8.31 22.80 -40.42
N LYS A 10 7.63 22.87 -41.57
CA LYS A 10 6.20 22.58 -41.77
C LYS A 10 6.05 21.22 -42.48
N SER A 11 4.85 20.64 -42.29
CA SER A 11 4.16 19.67 -43.17
C SER A 11 4.61 18.21 -43.02
N THR A 12 3.74 17.22 -42.90
CA THR A 12 2.71 16.89 -43.89
C THR A 12 1.56 16.07 -43.29
N ALA A 13 0.36 16.29 -43.82
CA ALA A 13 -0.87 15.57 -43.54
C ALA A 13 -0.95 14.22 -44.27
N GLY A 14 -1.79 13.33 -43.74
CA GLY A 14 -2.59 12.40 -44.54
C GLY A 14 -2.25 10.92 -44.38
N THR A 15 -3.18 10.15 -43.80
CA THR A 15 -3.84 9.01 -44.45
C THR A 15 -5.05 8.58 -43.62
N LEU A 16 -6.23 8.77 -44.20
CA LEU A 16 -7.50 8.13 -43.84
C LEU A 16 -7.58 6.81 -44.61
N LEU A 17 -7.90 5.71 -43.93
CA LEU A 17 -8.56 4.58 -44.59
C LEU A 17 -9.63 3.98 -43.68
N ARG A 18 -10.75 3.66 -44.32
CA ARG A 18 -12.05 3.33 -43.77
C ARG A 18 -12.20 1.83 -43.44
N SER A 19 -12.97 1.60 -42.38
CA SER A 19 -14.04 0.60 -42.20
C SER A 19 -13.85 -0.85 -42.68
N ALA A 20 -14.04 -1.79 -41.75
CA ALA A 20 -14.92 -2.94 -41.97
C ALA A 20 -15.54 -3.43 -40.65
N VAL A 21 -16.86 -3.63 -40.70
CA VAL A 21 -17.74 -4.21 -39.69
C VAL A 21 -17.80 -5.73 -39.90
N ILE A 22 -17.69 -6.53 -38.84
CA ILE A 22 -18.28 -7.88 -38.58
C ILE A 22 -18.00 -8.08 -37.06
N GLY A 23 -18.93 -8.28 -36.14
CA GLY A 23 -20.09 -9.15 -36.13
C GLY A 23 -19.78 -10.40 -35.31
N ALA A 24 -20.16 -10.42 -34.01
CA ALA A 24 -20.52 -11.63 -33.26
C ALA A 24 -20.85 -11.26 -31.79
N ALA A 25 -22.12 -11.37 -31.45
CA ALA A 25 -22.54 -11.52 -30.06
C ALA A 25 -22.18 -12.94 -29.59
N SER A 26 -21.62 -13.07 -28.40
CA SER A 26 -21.64 -14.33 -27.66
C SER A 26 -21.87 -14.02 -26.19
N ALA A 27 -23.06 -14.36 -25.72
CA ALA A 27 -23.36 -14.51 -24.31
C ALA A 27 -22.58 -15.72 -23.77
N ALA A 28 -21.82 -15.53 -22.69
CA ALA A 28 -21.32 -16.62 -21.88
C ALA A 28 -21.69 -16.32 -20.43
N ALA A 29 -22.52 -17.18 -19.88
CA ALA A 29 -22.99 -17.15 -18.51
C ALA A 29 -21.80 -17.20 -17.53
N ALA A 30 -21.72 -16.22 -16.64
CA ALA A 30 -20.85 -16.30 -15.47
C ALA A 30 -21.51 -17.22 -14.45
N ILE A 31 -21.25 -18.53 -14.60
CA ILE A 31 -21.49 -19.51 -13.54
C ILE A 31 -20.48 -19.19 -12.44
N GLY A 32 -21.01 -18.78 -11.28
CA GLY A 32 -20.21 -18.63 -10.07
C GLY A 32 -19.59 -19.96 -9.68
N LEU A 33 -18.30 -20.12 -9.96
CA LEU A 33 -17.47 -21.03 -9.17
C LEU A 33 -16.90 -20.23 -8.01
N CYS A 34 -17.56 -20.36 -6.87
CA CYS A 34 -16.91 -20.17 -5.58
C CYS A 34 -15.83 -21.27 -5.48
N LEU A 35 -14.57 -20.92 -5.73
CA LEU A 35 -13.46 -21.80 -5.38
C LEU A 35 -13.42 -21.90 -3.85
N PRO A 36 -13.38 -23.11 -3.26
CA PRO A 36 -13.15 -23.23 -1.83
C PRO A 36 -11.76 -22.66 -1.52
N ALA A 37 -11.69 -21.81 -0.48
CA ALA A 37 -10.42 -21.39 0.08
C ALA A 37 -9.63 -22.65 0.46
N SER A 38 -8.54 -22.88 -0.28
CA SER A 38 -7.60 -23.97 0.03
C SER A 38 -7.04 -23.68 1.42
N ALA A 39 -7.31 -24.55 2.39
CA ALA A 39 -6.65 -24.49 3.69
C ALA A 39 -5.14 -24.54 3.46
N ALA A 40 -4.43 -23.53 3.98
CA ALA A 40 -2.98 -23.48 3.91
C ALA A 40 -2.39 -24.76 4.55
N PRO A 41 -1.30 -25.33 3.98
CA PRO A 41 -0.68 -26.52 4.52
C PRO A 41 -0.22 -26.27 5.97
N ALA A 42 -0.48 -27.24 6.84
CA ALA A 42 -0.07 -27.19 8.24
C ALA A 42 1.46 -26.99 8.33
N GLY A 43 1.87 -25.84 8.86
CA GLY A 43 3.29 -25.46 9.01
C GLY A 43 3.73 -24.25 8.20
N ALA A 44 2.89 -23.70 7.32
CA ALA A 44 3.14 -22.37 6.76
C ALA A 44 3.02 -21.31 7.89
N PRO A 45 3.90 -20.28 7.92
CA PRO A 45 3.76 -19.20 8.88
C PRO A 45 2.37 -18.57 8.71
N GLN A 46 1.61 -18.53 9.79
CA GLN A 46 0.30 -17.89 9.79
C GLN A 46 0.49 -16.38 9.82
N ALA A 47 -0.19 -15.66 8.94
CA ALA A 47 -0.15 -14.21 8.98
C ALA A 47 -0.64 -13.68 10.34
N THR A 48 0.10 -12.71 10.86
CA THR A 48 -0.16 -12.07 12.15
C THR A 48 -0.27 -10.56 11.98
N LEU A 49 -0.84 -9.87 12.97
CA LEU A 49 -1.04 -8.42 12.93
C LEU A 49 0.20 -7.67 13.41
N TRP A 50 0.61 -6.69 12.62
CA TRP A 50 1.76 -5.85 12.89
C TRP A 50 1.40 -4.38 12.72
N GLY A 51 1.86 -3.56 13.66
CA GLY A 51 1.79 -2.11 13.58
C GLY A 51 3.15 -1.57 13.14
N VAL A 52 3.14 -0.73 12.10
CA VAL A 52 4.25 0.13 11.73
C VAL A 52 3.91 1.53 12.23
N TYR A 53 4.65 1.95 13.24
CA TYR A 53 4.57 3.28 13.82
C TYR A 53 5.71 4.10 13.23
N GLY A 54 5.42 5.32 12.81
CA GLY A 54 6.46 6.27 12.44
C GLY A 54 6.30 7.58 13.19
N ASP A 55 7.43 8.19 13.51
CA ASP A 55 7.53 9.57 13.98
C ASP A 55 8.52 10.35 13.12
N HIS A 56 8.32 11.66 13.00
CA HIS A 56 9.20 12.52 12.22
C HIS A 56 9.32 13.91 12.83
N ASP A 57 10.36 14.65 12.44
CA ASP A 57 10.52 16.03 12.85
C ASP A 57 9.55 16.98 12.11
N MET A 58 9.22 18.11 12.73
CA MET A 58 8.37 19.15 12.13
C MET A 58 8.86 19.60 10.75
N HIS A 59 10.19 19.61 10.52
CA HIS A 59 10.81 19.98 9.25
C HIS A 59 10.60 18.95 8.14
N ASP A 60 10.30 17.69 8.48
CA ASP A 60 10.02 16.63 7.52
C ASP A 60 8.52 16.41 7.31
N CYS A 61 7.67 16.99 8.17
CA CYS A 61 6.22 16.89 8.08
C CYS A 61 5.70 17.23 6.67
N PRO A 62 4.89 16.38 6.02
CA PRO A 62 4.34 16.64 4.69
C PRO A 62 3.52 17.94 4.58
N LEU A 63 3.03 18.47 5.70
CA LEU A 63 2.31 19.74 5.73
C LEU A 63 3.24 20.96 5.65
N ASN A 64 4.50 20.79 6.06
CA ASN A 64 5.50 21.86 6.13
C ASN A 64 6.64 21.68 5.10
N ASN A 65 6.83 20.47 4.58
CA ASN A 65 7.91 20.10 3.67
C ASN A 65 7.37 19.65 2.31
N ARG A 66 7.69 20.43 1.27
CA ARG A 66 7.20 20.18 -0.09
C ARG A 66 7.76 18.90 -0.70
N GLU A 67 8.99 18.51 -0.38
CA GLU A 67 9.57 17.29 -0.94
C GLU A 67 8.96 16.05 -0.29
N THR A 68 8.74 16.05 1.02
CA THR A 68 7.98 14.98 1.69
C THR A 68 6.53 14.92 1.20
N ALA A 69 5.88 16.05 1.00
CA ALA A 69 4.51 16.11 0.44
C ALA A 69 4.39 15.40 -0.91
N LYS A 70 5.37 15.61 -1.82
CA LYS A 70 5.40 14.90 -3.11
C LYS A 70 5.49 13.38 -2.91
N ARG A 71 6.37 12.92 -2.02
CA ARG A 71 6.54 11.48 -1.74
C ARG A 71 5.25 10.85 -1.21
N VAL A 72 4.56 11.51 -0.28
CA VAL A 72 3.25 11.04 0.21
C VAL A 72 2.22 10.94 -0.91
N ILE A 73 2.16 11.96 -1.77
CA ILE A 73 1.27 11.97 -2.93
C ILE A 73 1.63 10.84 -3.91
N ASP A 74 2.91 10.60 -4.16
CA ASP A 74 3.38 9.54 -5.06
C ASP A 74 3.03 8.15 -4.50
N ILE A 75 3.22 7.92 -3.19
CA ILE A 75 2.77 6.70 -2.51
C ILE A 75 1.26 6.50 -2.68
N SER A 76 0.45 7.54 -2.49
CA SER A 76 -1.01 7.44 -2.62
C SER A 76 -1.51 7.11 -4.04
N LYS A 77 -0.66 7.29 -5.05
CA LYS A 77 -0.96 6.97 -6.46
C LYS A 77 -0.37 5.63 -6.90
N ALA A 78 0.57 5.09 -6.15
CA ALA A 78 1.26 3.85 -6.50
C ALA A 78 0.29 2.66 -6.42
N ASP A 79 0.42 1.73 -7.36
CA ASP A 79 -0.16 0.40 -7.19
C ASP A 79 0.71 -0.37 -6.20
N LEU A 80 0.22 -0.50 -4.97
CA LEU A 80 0.93 -1.20 -3.91
C LEU A 80 0.84 -2.72 -4.06
N GLY A 81 -0.05 -3.27 -4.89
CA GLY A 81 -0.29 -4.72 -5.01
C GLY A 81 0.99 -5.54 -5.23
N PRO A 82 1.82 -5.21 -6.24
CA PRO A 82 3.10 -5.89 -6.47
C PRO A 82 4.07 -5.80 -5.29
N LEU A 83 4.11 -4.64 -4.63
CA LEU A 83 5.01 -4.39 -3.50
C LEU A 83 4.57 -5.16 -2.25
N LEU A 84 3.27 -5.14 -1.93
CA LEU A 84 2.67 -5.91 -0.83
C LEU A 84 2.93 -7.42 -1.04
N ALA A 85 2.71 -7.92 -2.26
CA ALA A 85 2.96 -9.32 -2.58
C ALA A 85 4.45 -9.71 -2.44
N LYS A 86 5.36 -8.85 -2.92
CA LYS A 86 6.81 -9.04 -2.79
C LYS A 86 7.23 -9.26 -1.33
N TYR A 87 6.67 -8.47 -0.42
CA TYR A 87 7.01 -8.51 1.01
C TYR A 87 6.05 -9.31 1.89
N GLY A 88 5.12 -10.07 1.30
CA GLY A 88 4.28 -11.01 2.06
C GLY A 88 3.25 -10.32 2.93
N ILE A 89 2.83 -9.12 2.53
CA ILE A 89 1.77 -8.39 3.20
C ILE A 89 0.46 -8.84 2.56
N GLU A 90 -0.31 -9.64 3.30
CA GLU A 90 -1.58 -10.18 2.84
C GLU A 90 -2.68 -9.11 2.87
N LYS A 91 -2.63 -8.22 3.87
CA LYS A 91 -3.67 -7.19 4.05
C LYS A 91 -3.14 -5.94 4.71
N VAL A 92 -3.63 -4.80 4.21
CA VAL A 92 -3.54 -3.50 4.89
C VAL A 92 -4.85 -3.27 5.63
N HIS A 93 -4.84 -3.28 6.96
CA HIS A 93 -6.04 -3.09 7.78
C HIS A 93 -6.40 -1.62 7.96
N ALA A 94 -5.38 -0.79 8.22
CA ALA A 94 -5.60 0.62 8.50
C ALA A 94 -4.33 1.44 8.25
N GLN A 95 -4.53 2.72 7.93
CA GLN A 95 -3.47 3.71 7.79
C GLN A 95 -3.96 5.04 8.39
N TYR A 96 -3.34 5.46 9.48
CA TYR A 96 -3.67 6.69 10.20
C TYR A 96 -2.45 7.59 10.29
N HIS A 97 -2.67 8.91 10.24
CA HIS A 97 -1.65 9.92 10.49
C HIS A 97 -2.18 10.94 11.50
N SER A 98 -1.32 11.35 12.43
CA SER A 98 -1.56 12.47 13.32
C SER A 98 -0.64 13.63 12.90
N GLY A 99 -1.21 14.62 12.22
CA GLY A 99 -0.43 15.75 11.68
C GLY A 99 0.14 16.67 12.77
N LEU A 100 -0.53 16.78 13.92
CA LEU A 100 -0.06 17.61 15.04
C LEU A 100 1.02 16.90 15.87
N GLU A 101 0.88 15.58 16.04
CA GLU A 101 1.82 14.78 16.81
C GLU A 101 3.00 14.28 15.96
N HIS A 102 3.05 14.63 14.67
CA HIS A 102 4.07 14.18 13.73
C HIS A 102 4.30 12.66 13.72
N THR A 103 3.21 11.91 13.80
CA THR A 103 3.24 10.44 13.88
C THR A 103 2.28 9.77 12.90
N PHE A 104 2.51 8.51 12.60
CA PHE A 104 1.57 7.65 11.88
C PHE A 104 1.48 6.25 12.48
N LEU A 105 0.37 5.57 12.20
CA LEU A 105 0.15 4.15 12.51
C LEU A 105 -0.46 3.46 11.30
N TRP A 106 0.28 2.52 10.73
CA TRP A 106 -0.22 1.63 9.69
C TRP A 106 -0.27 0.20 10.23
N VAL A 107 -1.35 -0.53 9.91
CA VAL A 107 -1.59 -1.88 10.41
C VAL A 107 -1.63 -2.85 9.25
N PHE A 108 -0.78 -3.87 9.34
CA PHE A 108 -0.62 -4.90 8.33
C PHE A 108 -0.90 -6.29 8.89
N GLU A 109 -1.31 -7.20 8.01
CA GLU A 109 -1.32 -8.63 8.25
C GLU A 109 -0.30 -9.27 7.32
N THR A 110 0.65 -10.00 7.90
CA THR A 110 1.78 -10.59 7.17
C THR A 110 2.28 -11.86 7.87
N ASP A 111 2.71 -12.83 7.06
CA ASP A 111 3.42 -14.04 7.49
C ASP A 111 4.94 -13.85 7.53
N ARG A 112 5.44 -12.70 7.04
CA ARG A 112 6.86 -12.31 6.96
C ARG A 112 7.11 -10.95 7.63
N PRO A 113 7.01 -10.86 8.97
CA PRO A 113 7.06 -9.58 9.65
C PRO A 113 8.41 -8.86 9.59
N HIS A 114 9.52 -9.58 9.40
CA HIS A 114 10.83 -8.97 9.20
C HIS A 114 10.92 -8.20 7.87
N ASP A 115 10.16 -8.63 6.86
CA ASP A 115 10.13 -8.01 5.53
C ASP A 115 9.44 -6.63 5.55
N LEU A 116 8.70 -6.30 6.62
CA LEU A 116 8.12 -4.96 6.81
C LEU A 116 9.20 -3.86 6.86
N GLU A 117 10.40 -4.16 7.36
CA GLU A 117 11.50 -3.20 7.36
C GLU A 117 11.88 -2.81 5.94
N GLU A 118 12.21 -3.79 5.09
CA GLU A 118 12.56 -3.57 3.69
C GLU A 118 11.40 -2.97 2.89
N PHE A 119 10.16 -3.39 3.16
CA PHE A 119 8.96 -2.80 2.58
C PHE A 119 8.88 -1.29 2.84
N THR A 120 9.09 -0.86 4.10
CA THR A 120 9.02 0.57 4.43
C THR A 120 10.16 1.39 3.85
N GLN A 121 11.32 0.78 3.64
CA GLN A 121 12.45 1.40 2.93
C GLN A 121 12.15 1.57 1.44
N GLU A 122 11.68 0.51 0.77
CA GLU A 122 11.41 0.52 -0.66
C GLU A 122 10.19 1.39 -1.02
N LEU A 123 9.16 1.38 -0.18
CA LEU A 123 8.02 2.30 -0.32
C LEU A 123 8.44 3.76 -0.11
N GLY A 124 9.57 4.00 0.57
CA GLY A 124 10.14 5.31 0.84
C GLY A 124 9.68 5.94 2.15
N VAL A 125 8.74 5.35 2.88
CA VAL A 125 8.22 5.89 4.16
C VAL A 125 9.33 6.03 5.20
N ALA A 126 10.29 5.11 5.22
CA ALA A 126 11.44 5.17 6.12
C ALA A 126 12.39 6.36 5.86
N SER A 127 12.28 7.02 4.70
CA SER A 127 13.21 8.12 4.35
C SER A 127 12.91 9.44 5.05
N TRP A 128 11.78 9.55 5.75
CA TRP A 128 11.42 10.73 6.54
C TRP A 128 10.75 10.38 7.87
N ASN A 129 10.82 9.13 8.33
CA ASN A 129 10.32 8.75 9.66
C ASN A 129 11.31 7.85 10.36
N ASP A 130 11.43 8.03 11.67
CA ASP A 130 11.91 7.00 12.57
C ASP A 130 10.81 5.96 12.74
N LEU A 131 11.14 4.69 12.50
CA LEU A 131 10.16 3.62 12.44
C LEU A 131 10.27 2.64 13.61
N LYS A 132 9.11 2.21 14.09
CA LYS A 132 8.95 1.13 15.07
C LYS A 132 7.93 0.12 14.56
N ILE A 133 8.37 -1.13 14.42
CA ILE A 133 7.57 -2.24 13.92
C ILE A 133 7.32 -3.21 15.09
N VAL A 134 6.05 -3.46 15.41
CA VAL A 134 5.69 -4.31 16.56
C VAL A 134 4.52 -5.24 16.27
N PRO A 135 4.49 -6.44 16.87
CA PRO A 135 3.31 -7.28 16.83
C PRO A 135 2.20 -6.61 17.66
N ILE A 136 0.96 -6.64 17.15
CA ILE A 136 -0.19 -6.06 17.83
C ILE A 136 -1.31 -7.09 17.97
N ARG A 137 -2.22 -6.85 18.93
CA ARG A 137 -3.36 -7.73 19.25
C ARG A 137 -4.65 -6.93 19.25
N ARG A 138 -5.75 -7.51 18.78
CA ARG A 138 -7.06 -6.86 18.79
C ARG A 138 -7.56 -6.80 20.23
N PHE A 139 -8.00 -5.63 20.67
CA PHE A 139 -8.37 -5.42 22.07
C PHE A 139 -9.50 -6.37 22.52
N GLY A 140 -10.62 -6.40 21.81
CA GLY A 140 -11.78 -7.20 22.18
C GLY A 140 -11.63 -8.71 21.94
N GLU A 141 -10.91 -9.11 20.89
CA GLU A 141 -10.79 -10.51 20.45
C GLU A 141 -9.61 -11.23 21.11
N ASP A 142 -8.52 -10.53 21.39
CA ASP A 142 -7.29 -11.13 21.89
C ASP A 142 -6.95 -10.70 23.32
N VAL A 143 -6.97 -9.39 23.59
CA VAL A 143 -6.48 -8.84 24.87
C VAL A 143 -7.48 -9.11 25.99
N VAL A 144 -8.75 -8.78 25.80
CA VAL A 144 -9.79 -8.95 26.83
C VAL A 144 -9.94 -10.41 27.26
N PRO A 145 -10.06 -11.41 26.35
CA PRO A 145 -10.17 -12.81 26.75
C PRO A 145 -8.92 -13.31 27.48
N GLU A 146 -7.73 -12.89 27.05
CA GLU A 146 -6.48 -13.32 27.66
C GLU A 146 -6.32 -12.78 29.09
N VAL A 147 -6.62 -11.50 29.30
CA VAL A 147 -6.58 -10.90 30.65
C VAL A 147 -7.62 -11.55 31.56
N LYS A 148 -8.84 -11.82 31.07
CA LYS A 148 -9.86 -12.56 31.81
C LYS A 148 -9.36 -13.95 32.24
N ARG A 149 -8.73 -14.68 31.32
CA ARG A 149 -8.16 -16.01 31.56
C ARG A 149 -7.02 -15.96 32.60
N LEU A 150 -6.08 -15.02 32.46
CA LEU A 150 -4.91 -14.91 33.32
C LEU A 150 -5.26 -14.54 34.77
N HIS A 151 -6.30 -13.72 34.96
CA HIS A 151 -6.67 -13.21 36.28
C HIS A 151 -7.96 -13.83 36.85
N GLY A 152 -8.58 -14.77 36.15
CA GLY A 152 -9.84 -15.40 36.58
C GLY A 152 -11.02 -14.43 36.63
N LEU A 153 -11.04 -13.44 35.73
CA LEU A 153 -12.09 -12.43 35.65
C LEU A 153 -13.16 -12.84 34.64
N ASN A 154 -14.41 -12.51 34.94
CA ASN A 154 -15.61 -12.85 34.17
C ASN A 154 -16.13 -11.70 33.32
#